data_AF-A2E0I1-F1
#
_entry.id   AF-A2E0I1-F1
#
_cell.length_a   1.000
_cell.length_b   1.000
_cell.length_c   1.000
_cell.angle_alpha   90.00
_cell.angle_beta   90.00
_cell.angle_gamma   90.00
#
_symmetry.space_group_name_H-M   'P 1'
#
loop_
_entity.id
_entity.type
_entity.pdbx_description
1 polymer ?
#
loop_
_entity_poly.entity_id
_entity_poly.type
_entity_poly.pdbx_seq_one_letter_code
_entity_poly.pdbx_strand_id
1 'polypeptide(L)'
;MSGIIKISHPITAYATIGGQGNYSINSKVHKFDDNNMIKGGYGGGGNAYNYYLCENDYGTGSGGGQTSVKFLTNDLWHRVIVAGAGGWSDNSYTESNYVDDGSGGLGGGFIAQGYWVDGVLNSDRIANSTFGFTFGSGESARQKGSLNPYGQHDYDILVDRPGAGSGWFGGFAGHHGNAGSGGGSSWALSAEAIFPEGEIYANGSFYNETESHPYFFSLNDGYVFTEVKTYPGVWVGNGRLVITVLDSIICPSCACFNRISFMYELLFVLVLETNAK
;
A
#
# COMPACT_ATOMS: atom_id res chain seq x y z
N MET A 1 0.36 0.20 -8.34
CA MET A 1 1.72 -0.37 -8.50
C MET A 1 1.68 -1.46 -9.57
N SER A 2 2.76 -1.66 -10.32
CA SER A 2 2.92 -2.74 -11.31
C SER A 2 4.37 -3.20 -11.37
N GLY A 3 4.60 -4.41 -11.91
CA GLY A 3 5.92 -4.91 -12.24
C GLY A 3 5.81 -6.15 -13.13
N ILE A 4 6.91 -6.53 -13.77
CA ILE A 4 7.01 -7.73 -14.62
C ILE A 4 7.91 -8.72 -13.92
N ILE A 5 7.56 -10.00 -13.95
CA ILE A 5 8.37 -11.07 -13.36
C ILE A 5 8.39 -12.27 -14.30
N LYS A 6 9.56 -12.92 -14.38
CA LYS A 6 9.71 -14.19 -15.09
C LYS A 6 9.78 -15.32 -14.06
N ILE A 7 8.79 -16.21 -14.11
CA ILE A 7 8.74 -17.39 -13.25
C ILE A 7 9.12 -18.62 -14.10
N SER A 8 10.17 -19.34 -13.70
CA SER A 8 10.74 -20.46 -14.47
C SER A 8 10.16 -21.84 -14.14
N HIS A 9 9.37 -21.94 -13.07
CA HIS A 9 8.76 -23.17 -12.59
C HIS A 9 7.36 -22.90 -12.00
N PRO A 10 6.48 -23.90 -11.90
CA PRO A 10 5.18 -23.72 -11.25
C PRO A 10 5.33 -23.19 -9.81
N ILE A 11 4.45 -22.27 -9.41
CA ILE A 11 4.37 -21.73 -8.04
C ILE A 11 2.92 -21.50 -7.63
N THR A 12 2.69 -21.47 -6.32
CA THR A 12 1.44 -20.97 -5.74
C THR A 12 1.61 -19.49 -5.39
N ALA A 13 0.67 -18.66 -5.85
CA ALA A 13 0.60 -17.25 -5.52
C ALA A 13 -0.68 -16.94 -4.75
N TYR A 14 -0.59 -16.05 -3.77
CA TYR A 14 -1.72 -15.52 -3.00
C TYR A 14 -1.84 -14.03 -3.26
N ALA A 15 -3.08 -13.53 -3.24
CA ALA A 15 -3.36 -12.12 -3.39
C ALA A 15 -4.21 -11.62 -2.23
N THR A 16 -3.82 -10.49 -1.66
CA THR A 16 -4.67 -9.67 -0.79
C THR A 16 -5.14 -8.49 -1.63
N ILE A 17 -6.46 -8.31 -1.72
CA ILE A 17 -7.08 -7.15 -2.38
C ILE A 17 -7.44 -6.15 -1.30
N GLY A 18 -6.77 -5.00 -1.29
CA GLY A 18 -6.94 -3.98 -0.26
C GLY A 18 -8.39 -3.49 -0.17
N GLY A 19 -8.91 -3.34 1.04
CA GLY A 19 -10.21 -2.72 1.26
C GLY A 19 -10.10 -1.20 1.28
N GLN A 20 -11.15 -0.53 0.80
CA GLN A 20 -11.34 0.91 0.99
C GLN A 20 -11.46 1.24 2.50
N GLY A 21 -10.89 2.38 2.91
CA GLY A 21 -11.18 3.01 4.20
C GLY A 21 -12.55 3.70 4.20
N ASN A 22 -13.17 3.88 5.38
CA ASN A 22 -14.55 4.35 5.48
C ASN A 22 -14.67 5.57 6.38
N TYR A 23 -15.52 6.53 5.97
CA TYR A 23 -15.96 7.65 6.80
C TYR A 23 -17.39 7.40 7.24
N SER A 24 -17.61 7.20 8.54
CA SER A 24 -18.94 6.91 9.07
C SER A 24 -18.98 7.08 10.59
N ILE A 25 -20.10 6.69 11.19
CA ILE A 25 -20.21 6.37 12.62
C ILE A 25 -20.92 5.03 12.78
N ASN A 26 -20.60 4.29 13.82
CA ASN A 26 -21.30 3.08 14.24
C ASN A 26 -22.21 3.33 15.45
N SER A 27 -21.97 4.39 16.22
CA SER A 27 -22.72 4.71 17.44
C SER A 27 -22.83 6.22 17.67
N LYS A 28 -23.96 6.65 18.25
CA LYS A 28 -24.20 8.03 18.70
C LYS A 28 -23.76 8.29 20.15
N VAL A 29 -23.00 7.35 20.73
CA VAL A 29 -22.46 7.50 22.08
C VAL A 29 -21.11 8.22 22.00
N HIS A 30 -21.02 9.39 22.62
CA HIS A 30 -19.79 10.16 22.70
C HIS A 30 -18.83 9.58 23.75
N LYS A 31 -18.20 8.44 23.40
CA LYS A 31 -17.22 7.74 24.24
C LYS A 31 -16.24 6.95 23.37
N PHE A 32 -14.96 7.00 23.73
CA PHE A 32 -13.95 6.10 23.18
C PHE A 32 -14.23 4.64 23.58
N ASP A 33 -14.56 3.81 22.59
CA ASP A 33 -14.87 2.40 22.72
C ASP A 33 -14.35 1.64 21.49
N ASP A 34 -13.35 0.78 21.70
CA ASP A 34 -12.70 -0.02 20.66
C ASP A 34 -13.69 -0.89 19.87
N ASN A 35 -14.80 -1.28 20.50
CA ASN A 35 -15.82 -2.12 19.88
C ASN A 35 -16.66 -1.36 18.84
N ASN A 36 -16.76 -0.04 18.99
CA ASN A 36 -17.56 0.81 18.11
C ASN A 36 -16.71 1.52 17.04
N MET A 37 -15.39 1.35 17.05
CA MET A 37 -14.50 1.98 16.07
C MET A 37 -14.87 1.63 14.62
N ILE A 38 -14.62 2.58 13.73
CA ILE A 38 -14.84 2.43 12.30
C ILE A 38 -13.68 1.59 11.75
N LYS A 39 -14.00 0.42 11.20
CA LYS A 39 -12.98 -0.53 10.78
C LYS A 39 -12.19 0.01 9.58
N GLY A 40 -10.88 -0.16 9.62
CA GLY A 40 -10.00 0.08 8.48
C GLY A 40 -10.25 -0.90 7.35
N GLY A 41 -9.77 -0.55 6.16
CA GLY A 41 -9.84 -1.38 4.98
C GLY A 41 -9.13 -2.73 5.17
N TYR A 42 -9.73 -3.79 4.63
CA TYR A 42 -9.13 -5.15 4.63
C TYR A 42 -7.70 -5.12 4.07
N GLY A 43 -6.78 -5.87 4.68
CA GLY A 43 -5.35 -5.76 4.37
C GLY A 43 -4.58 -4.83 5.30
N GLY A 44 -5.11 -4.55 6.50
CA GLY A 44 -4.37 -3.95 7.61
C GLY A 44 -4.55 -2.44 7.78
N GLY A 45 -5.58 -1.83 7.16
CA GLY A 45 -5.87 -0.41 7.38
C GLY A 45 -6.19 -0.12 8.86
N GLY A 46 -5.75 1.04 9.33
CA GLY A 46 -6.00 1.48 10.70
C GLY A 46 -7.47 1.80 10.94
N ASN A 47 -7.98 1.43 12.12
CA ASN A 47 -9.33 1.78 12.54
C ASN A 47 -9.40 3.26 12.95
N ALA A 48 -10.56 3.89 12.79
CA ALA A 48 -10.79 5.26 13.24
C ALA A 48 -11.71 5.32 14.45
N TYR A 49 -11.61 6.41 15.20
CA TYR A 49 -12.48 6.68 16.33
C TYR A 49 -13.92 6.87 15.87
N ASN A 50 -14.87 6.30 16.61
CA ASN A 50 -16.30 6.58 16.43
C ASN A 50 -16.64 7.95 17.06
N TYR A 51 -16.38 9.02 16.31
CA TYR A 51 -16.65 10.37 16.75
C TYR A 51 -18.11 10.74 16.51
N TYR A 52 -18.79 11.19 17.58
CA TYR A 52 -20.14 11.74 17.50
C TYR A 52 -20.28 12.80 18.58
N LEU A 53 -20.33 14.07 18.19
CA LEU A 53 -20.63 15.17 19.09
C LEU A 53 -22.11 15.55 19.03
N CYS A 54 -22.64 15.74 17.81
CA CYS A 54 -24.06 16.01 17.57
C CYS A 54 -24.47 15.62 16.14
N GLU A 55 -25.75 15.80 15.78
CA GLU A 55 -26.25 15.46 14.43
C GLU A 55 -25.62 16.28 13.29
N ASN A 56 -24.96 17.39 13.60
CA ASN A 56 -24.28 18.24 12.62
C ASN A 56 -22.76 18.12 12.68
N ASP A 57 -22.22 17.31 13.59
CA ASP A 57 -20.80 17.18 13.86
C ASP A 57 -20.47 15.76 14.35
N TYR A 58 -20.12 14.91 13.40
CA TYR A 58 -19.88 13.49 13.61
C TYR A 58 -19.08 12.88 12.45
N GLY A 59 -18.46 11.72 12.72
CA GLY A 59 -17.76 10.91 11.73
C GLY A 59 -16.24 11.06 11.81
N THR A 60 -15.55 10.03 11.33
CA THR A 60 -14.09 9.99 11.19
C THR A 60 -13.72 9.00 10.09
N GLY A 61 -12.63 9.20 9.37
CA GLY A 61 -12.16 8.27 8.34
C GLY A 61 -11.18 7.20 8.81
N SER A 62 -11.45 5.94 8.48
CA SER A 62 -10.52 4.82 8.69
C SER A 62 -9.54 4.64 7.53
N GLY A 63 -8.35 4.09 7.81
CA GLY A 63 -7.29 3.94 6.80
C GLY A 63 -7.59 2.85 5.78
N GLY A 64 -7.08 3.02 4.56
CA GLY A 64 -7.19 1.99 3.51
C GLY A 64 -6.26 0.79 3.76
N GLY A 65 -6.61 -0.36 3.18
CA GLY A 65 -5.80 -1.57 3.25
C GLY A 65 -4.95 -1.81 2.00
N GLN A 66 -3.78 -2.42 2.17
CA GLN A 66 -2.83 -2.71 1.10
C GLN A 66 -3.31 -3.82 0.17
N THR A 67 -2.92 -3.71 -1.10
CA THR A 67 -3.02 -4.80 -2.06
C THR A 67 -1.65 -5.45 -2.20
N SER A 68 -1.55 -6.78 -2.10
CA SER A 68 -0.26 -7.45 -2.19
C SER A 68 -0.34 -8.81 -2.88
N VAL A 69 0.74 -9.21 -3.51
CA VAL A 69 0.95 -10.58 -4.00
C VAL A 69 2.04 -11.25 -3.16
N LYS A 70 1.82 -12.52 -2.84
CA LYS A 70 2.76 -13.37 -2.10
C LYS A 70 3.02 -14.66 -2.85
N PHE A 71 4.20 -15.24 -2.68
CA PHE A 71 4.53 -16.56 -3.22
C PHE A 71 4.77 -17.56 -2.10
N LEU A 72 4.46 -18.83 -2.36
CA LEU A 72 4.70 -19.98 -1.46
C LEU A 72 3.78 -20.01 -0.23
N THR A 73 3.75 -18.94 0.57
CA THR A 73 2.98 -18.84 1.82
C THR A 73 2.12 -17.57 1.84
N ASN A 74 0.95 -17.64 2.48
CA ASN A 74 0.04 -16.50 2.63
C ASN A 74 0.27 -15.75 3.95
N ASP A 75 1.41 -15.08 4.08
CA ASP A 75 1.75 -14.26 5.25
C ASP A 75 2.38 -12.91 4.84
N LEU A 76 2.89 -12.14 5.81
CA LEU A 76 3.50 -10.83 5.55
C LEU A 76 4.93 -10.91 5.01
N TRP A 77 5.71 -11.94 5.37
CA TRP A 77 7.13 -12.10 5.02
C TRP A 77 7.35 -12.69 3.63
N HIS A 78 6.31 -13.27 3.03
CA HIS A 78 6.34 -13.80 1.68
C HIS A 78 5.72 -12.86 0.64
N ARG A 79 5.46 -11.59 0.99
CA ARG A 79 4.99 -10.57 0.04
C ARG A 79 6.11 -10.22 -0.94
N VAL A 80 5.83 -10.26 -2.25
CA VAL A 80 6.80 -9.94 -3.31
C VAL A 80 6.51 -8.62 -4.01
N ILE A 81 5.27 -8.14 -3.92
CA ILE A 81 4.87 -6.81 -4.39
C ILE A 81 3.68 -6.32 -3.56
N VAL A 82 3.74 -5.07 -3.15
CA VAL A 82 2.82 -4.43 -2.20
C VAL A 82 2.49 -3.03 -2.67
N ALA A 83 1.21 -2.77 -2.94
CA ALA A 83 0.68 -1.43 -3.11
C ALA A 83 0.13 -0.92 -1.77
N GLY A 84 0.77 0.11 -1.23
CA GLY A 84 0.31 0.80 -0.03
C GLY A 84 -0.98 1.60 -0.26
N ALA A 85 -1.71 1.86 0.81
CA ALA A 85 -2.98 2.55 0.82
C ALA A 85 -2.89 3.89 1.57
N GLY A 86 -3.82 4.80 1.28
CA GLY A 86 -3.88 6.12 1.92
C GLY A 86 -4.37 6.07 3.36
N GLY A 87 -3.92 7.03 4.16
CA GLY A 87 -4.57 7.38 5.42
C GLY A 87 -5.78 8.29 5.17
N TRP A 88 -6.63 8.41 6.17
CA TRP A 88 -7.84 9.23 6.09
C TRP A 88 -7.69 10.53 6.90
N SER A 89 -8.72 11.39 6.85
CA SER A 89 -8.89 12.49 7.80
C SER A 89 -10.15 12.33 8.65
N ASP A 90 -10.31 13.29 9.54
CA ASP A 90 -11.26 13.41 10.63
C ASP A 90 -12.60 14.04 10.22
N ASN A 91 -12.63 14.82 9.14
CA ASN A 91 -13.70 15.79 8.85
C ASN A 91 -14.40 15.60 7.47
N SER A 92 -15.62 16.13 7.39
CA SER A 92 -16.42 16.28 6.15
C SER A 92 -16.73 17.74 5.78
N TYR A 93 -16.37 18.71 6.63
CA TYR A 93 -16.66 20.13 6.42
C TYR A 93 -15.67 20.77 5.44
N THR A 94 -16.17 21.13 4.26
CA THR A 94 -15.43 21.88 3.25
C THR A 94 -16.29 23.01 2.70
N GLU A 95 -16.53 24.08 3.46
CA GLU A 95 -17.09 25.31 2.87
C GLU A 95 -16.29 26.58 3.24
N SER A 96 -16.00 27.34 2.17
CA SER A 96 -15.56 28.73 1.96
C SER A 96 -14.54 29.44 2.86
N ASN A 97 -14.28 28.98 4.09
CA ASN A 97 -13.48 29.73 5.07
C ASN A 97 -12.23 29.00 5.57
N TYR A 98 -11.97 27.77 5.10
CA TYR A 98 -10.67 27.07 5.24
C TYR A 98 -10.08 27.07 6.65
N VAL A 99 -10.87 26.70 7.67
CA VAL A 99 -10.38 26.61 9.06
C VAL A 99 -10.12 25.15 9.48
N ASP A 100 -10.33 24.20 8.57
CA ASP A 100 -10.28 22.75 8.81
C ASP A 100 -9.42 22.12 7.71
N ASP A 101 -8.29 21.54 8.07
CA ASP A 101 -7.19 21.22 7.14
C ASP A 101 -6.34 20.01 7.57
N GLY A 102 -6.87 19.21 8.51
CA GLY A 102 -6.51 17.81 8.65
C GLY A 102 -6.76 17.06 7.33
N SER A 103 -5.69 16.58 6.70
CA SER A 103 -5.79 15.76 5.47
C SER A 103 -4.93 14.52 5.58
N GLY A 104 -5.50 13.39 5.15
CA GLY A 104 -4.80 12.13 5.08
C GLY A 104 -3.68 12.12 4.03
N GLY A 105 -2.66 11.31 4.30
CA GLY A 105 -1.54 11.07 3.40
C GLY A 105 -1.84 10.08 2.30
N LEU A 106 -1.35 10.37 1.10
CA LEU A 106 -1.35 9.44 -0.01
C LEU A 106 -0.51 8.20 0.31
N GLY A 107 -1.07 7.03 0.03
CA GLY A 107 -0.31 5.78 -0.06
C GLY A 107 0.14 5.51 -1.49
N GLY A 108 0.73 4.34 -1.70
CA GLY A 108 0.94 3.81 -3.05
C GLY A 108 2.29 4.15 -3.68
N GLY A 109 3.05 5.10 -3.12
CA GLY A 109 4.45 5.37 -3.47
C GLY A 109 5.43 4.51 -2.65
N PHE A 110 6.67 4.33 -3.12
CA PHE A 110 7.71 3.64 -2.34
C PHE A 110 8.04 4.36 -1.02
N ILE A 111 7.99 5.69 -1.07
CA ILE A 111 7.90 6.57 0.07
C ILE A 111 6.46 7.09 0.06
N ALA A 112 5.73 6.85 1.14
CA ALA A 112 4.36 7.33 1.28
C ALA A 112 4.33 8.84 1.52
N GLN A 113 3.14 9.41 1.72
CA GLN A 113 3.01 10.77 2.23
C GLN A 113 2.66 10.75 3.71
N GLY A 114 3.17 11.75 4.43
CA GLY A 114 2.70 12.10 5.76
C GLY A 114 1.29 12.69 5.73
N TYR A 115 0.91 13.45 6.74
CA TYR A 115 -0.45 13.98 6.88
C TYR A 115 -0.41 15.43 7.31
N TRP A 116 -1.53 16.14 7.14
CA TRP A 116 -1.64 17.52 7.57
C TRP A 116 -2.29 17.60 8.95
N VAL A 117 -1.81 18.55 9.73
CA VAL A 117 -2.35 18.93 11.04
C VAL A 117 -2.42 20.45 11.06
N ASP A 118 -3.60 21.03 11.28
CA ASP A 118 -3.78 22.49 11.28
C ASP A 118 -3.12 23.17 10.06
N GLY A 119 -3.19 22.49 8.90
CA GLY A 119 -2.73 23.01 7.61
C GLY A 119 -1.25 22.85 7.37
N VAL A 120 -0.54 22.33 8.36
CA VAL A 120 0.89 22.07 8.32
C VAL A 120 1.12 20.60 7.98
N LEU A 121 1.84 20.35 6.89
CA LEU A 121 2.25 19.00 6.52
C LEU A 121 3.25 18.46 7.55
N ASN A 122 2.87 17.38 8.23
CA ASN A 122 3.79 16.56 9.01
C ASN A 122 4.46 15.52 8.10
N SER A 123 5.76 15.70 7.87
CA SER A 123 6.58 14.80 7.04
C SER A 123 7.62 13.99 7.82
N ASP A 124 7.57 14.02 9.16
CA ASP A 124 8.61 13.42 9.99
C ASP A 124 8.42 11.91 10.17
N ARG A 125 7.22 11.41 9.87
CA ARG A 125 6.78 10.03 10.14
C ARG A 125 6.28 9.32 8.89
N ILE A 126 7.10 9.33 7.84
CA ILE A 126 6.71 8.82 6.51
C ILE A 126 7.10 7.34 6.35
N ALA A 127 6.11 6.49 6.04
CA ALA A 127 6.36 5.09 5.73
C ALA A 127 7.19 4.93 4.44
N ASN A 128 8.15 4.01 4.47
CA ASN A 128 9.01 3.66 3.34
C ASN A 128 9.41 2.16 3.39
N SER A 129 10.53 1.78 2.77
CA SER A 129 11.03 0.40 2.69
C SER A 129 11.51 -0.19 4.02
N THR A 130 11.91 0.63 4.99
CA THR A 130 12.53 0.19 6.25
C THR A 130 11.94 0.85 7.49
N PHE A 131 11.02 1.79 7.31
CA PHE A 131 10.42 2.57 8.38
C PHE A 131 8.93 2.80 8.15
N GLY A 132 8.19 2.93 9.25
CA GLY A 132 6.78 3.25 9.31
C GLY A 132 6.20 2.77 10.66
N PHE A 133 4.88 2.77 10.79
CA PHE A 133 4.23 2.38 12.04
C PHE A 133 4.50 0.91 12.38
N THR A 134 4.17 -0.01 11.48
CA THR A 134 4.55 -1.41 11.61
C THR A 134 4.49 -2.11 10.26
N PHE A 135 5.09 -3.30 10.20
CA PHE A 135 5.10 -4.11 8.99
C PHE A 135 3.68 -4.60 8.67
N GLY A 136 3.19 -4.25 7.48
CA GLY A 136 1.91 -4.75 6.95
C GLY A 136 0.64 -4.02 7.39
N SER A 137 0.67 -3.20 8.44
CA SER A 137 -0.53 -2.53 8.98
C SER A 137 -0.32 -1.04 9.22
N GLY A 138 -1.38 -0.26 9.00
CA GLY A 138 -1.46 1.14 9.40
C GLY A 138 -1.92 1.27 10.85
N GLU A 139 -1.57 2.38 11.49
CA GLU A 139 -1.96 2.65 12.87
C GLU A 139 -3.47 2.94 13.01
N SER A 140 -4.10 2.31 13.99
CA SER A 140 -5.45 2.64 14.43
C SER A 140 -5.45 3.83 15.40
N ALA A 141 -6.52 4.61 15.37
CA ALA A 141 -6.76 5.66 16.35
C ALA A 141 -6.81 5.13 17.78
N ARG A 142 -6.29 5.91 18.74
CA ARG A 142 -6.19 5.52 20.15
C ARG A 142 -6.56 6.66 21.06
N GLN A 143 -7.01 6.34 22.28
CA GLN A 143 -7.35 7.36 23.28
C GLN A 143 -6.12 8.11 23.81
N LYS A 144 -4.97 7.45 23.90
CA LYS A 144 -3.78 7.96 24.59
C LYS A 144 -2.54 7.96 23.68
N GLY A 145 -2.73 8.43 22.44
CA GLY A 145 -1.67 8.47 21.43
C GLY A 145 -1.15 7.09 21.02
N SER A 146 -0.08 7.12 20.23
CA SER A 146 0.63 5.95 19.71
C SER A 146 1.36 5.16 20.82
N LEU A 147 1.41 3.83 20.70
CA LEU A 147 2.35 3.02 21.47
C LEU A 147 3.68 2.78 20.74
N ASN A 148 3.72 3.01 19.43
CA ASN A 148 4.98 2.99 18.70
C ASN A 148 5.84 4.18 19.17
N PRO A 149 7.13 3.98 19.51
CA PRO A 149 8.01 5.05 20.01
C PRO A 149 8.18 6.21 19.04
N TYR A 150 8.04 5.99 17.73
CA TYR A 150 8.15 7.00 16.69
C TYR A 150 6.81 7.68 16.33
N GLY A 151 5.69 7.21 16.89
CA GLY A 151 4.37 7.73 16.57
C GLY A 151 4.04 9.06 17.26
N GLN A 152 2.79 9.51 17.08
CA GLN A 152 2.30 10.73 17.70
C GLN A 152 1.80 10.44 19.12
N HIS A 153 2.45 11.06 20.12
CA HIS A 153 2.19 10.84 21.54
C HIS A 153 1.36 11.95 22.17
N ASP A 154 1.34 13.15 21.59
CA ASP A 154 0.39 14.18 22.01
C ASP A 154 -0.97 13.85 21.42
N TYR A 155 -1.99 13.82 22.27
CA TYR A 155 -3.35 13.44 21.89
C TYR A 155 -4.36 14.36 22.56
N ASP A 156 -5.42 14.67 21.84
CA ASP A 156 -6.59 15.35 22.41
C ASP A 156 -7.67 14.33 22.71
N ILE A 157 -8.22 14.34 23.92
CA ILE A 157 -8.97 13.20 24.49
C ILE A 157 -10.39 13.04 23.91
N LEU A 158 -10.96 14.07 23.29
CA LEU A 158 -12.37 14.14 22.86
C LEU A 158 -12.56 14.56 21.40
N VAL A 159 -11.62 14.18 20.54
CA VAL A 159 -11.64 14.56 19.11
C VAL A 159 -11.75 13.34 18.21
N ASP A 160 -12.26 13.55 17.01
CA ASP A 160 -12.15 12.69 15.85
C ASP A 160 -10.68 12.38 15.55
N ARG A 161 -10.38 11.09 15.34
CA ARG A 161 -9.00 10.60 15.14
C ARG A 161 -8.98 9.56 14.03
N PRO A 162 -8.35 9.83 12.88
CA PRO A 162 -8.42 8.94 11.74
C PRO A 162 -7.46 7.76 11.83
N GLY A 163 -7.77 6.71 11.08
CA GLY A 163 -6.90 5.56 10.89
C GLY A 163 -5.90 5.77 9.76
N ALA A 164 -4.70 5.21 9.89
CA ALA A 164 -3.65 5.32 8.89
C ALA A 164 -3.69 4.20 7.84
N GLY A 165 -3.14 4.50 6.66
CA GLY A 165 -3.10 3.55 5.55
C GLY A 165 -2.07 2.44 5.77
N SER A 166 -2.38 1.22 5.32
CA SER A 166 -1.44 0.10 5.39
C SER A 166 -0.56 -0.03 4.16
N GLY A 167 0.49 -0.83 4.25
CA GLY A 167 1.48 -0.95 3.18
C GLY A 167 2.53 -2.02 3.47
N TRP A 168 3.69 -1.88 2.84
CA TRP A 168 4.88 -2.64 3.22
C TRP A 168 5.19 -2.34 4.69
N PHE A 169 5.38 -1.06 5.00
CA PHE A 169 5.12 -0.48 6.31
C PHE A 169 3.89 0.44 6.22
N GLY A 170 3.04 0.42 7.24
CA GLY A 170 1.90 1.33 7.30
C GLY A 170 2.26 2.72 7.81
N GLY A 171 1.37 3.67 7.57
CA GLY A 171 1.48 5.03 8.08
C GLY A 171 1.13 5.13 9.57
N PHE A 172 1.50 6.27 10.16
CA PHE A 172 1.14 6.64 11.53
C PHE A 172 -0.17 7.40 11.56
N ALA A 173 -0.91 7.25 12.66
CA ALA A 173 -2.13 8.01 12.90
C ALA A 173 -1.78 9.39 13.49
N GLY A 174 -2.58 10.41 13.13
CA GLY A 174 -2.35 11.78 13.60
C GLY A 174 -2.70 12.01 15.07
N HIS A 175 -3.62 11.22 15.64
CA HIS A 175 -4.11 11.31 17.03
C HIS A 175 -4.49 12.73 17.53
N HIS A 176 -4.77 13.66 16.62
CA HIS A 176 -5.15 15.05 16.87
C HIS A 176 -6.46 15.35 16.15
N GLY A 177 -7.23 16.33 16.64
CA GLY A 177 -8.62 16.57 16.23
C GLY A 177 -8.83 17.42 14.98
N ASN A 178 -7.73 17.82 14.38
CA ASN A 178 -7.69 18.47 13.07
C ASN A 178 -6.48 17.91 12.31
N ALA A 179 -6.31 16.60 12.36
CA ALA A 179 -5.20 15.89 11.76
C ALA A 179 -5.68 14.74 10.89
N GLY A 180 -5.06 14.61 9.73
CA GLY A 180 -5.11 13.37 8.98
C GLY A 180 -4.23 12.27 9.56
N SER A 181 -4.16 11.17 8.83
CA SER A 181 -3.25 10.05 9.10
C SER A 181 -2.39 9.72 7.88
N GLY A 182 -1.20 9.20 8.11
CA GLY A 182 -0.22 8.93 7.05
C GLY A 182 -0.62 7.76 6.14
N GLY A 183 -0.13 7.78 4.91
CA GLY A 183 -0.25 6.66 3.98
C GLY A 183 0.74 5.53 4.28
N GLY A 184 0.44 4.34 3.82
CA GLY A 184 1.36 3.20 3.82
C GLY A 184 2.24 3.15 2.58
N SER A 185 3.47 2.65 2.74
CA SER A 185 4.43 2.52 1.65
C SER A 185 4.10 1.36 0.73
N SER A 186 4.39 1.53 -0.56
CA SER A 186 4.49 0.43 -1.49
C SER A 186 5.89 -0.17 -1.48
N TRP A 187 6.01 -1.40 -1.94
CA TRP A 187 7.30 -2.09 -2.06
C TRP A 187 7.23 -3.20 -3.10
N ALA A 188 8.34 -3.54 -3.74
CA ALA A 188 8.43 -4.70 -4.62
C ALA A 188 9.83 -5.32 -4.54
N LEU A 189 9.89 -6.64 -4.56
CA LEU A 189 11.13 -7.39 -4.68
C LEU A 189 11.71 -7.13 -6.07
N SER A 190 12.73 -6.28 -6.14
CA SER A 190 13.35 -5.80 -7.37
C SER A 190 14.86 -5.65 -7.14
N ALA A 191 15.65 -5.49 -8.21
CA ALA A 191 17.11 -5.36 -8.08
C ALA A 191 17.53 -4.16 -7.21
N GLU A 192 16.69 -3.14 -7.11
CA GLU A 192 16.91 -1.92 -6.31
C GLU A 192 16.17 -1.95 -4.97
N ALA A 193 15.56 -3.09 -4.62
CA ALA A 193 14.76 -3.20 -3.40
C ALA A 193 15.64 -3.07 -2.16
N ILE A 194 15.31 -2.09 -1.33
CA ILE A 194 15.76 -2.01 0.05
C ILE A 194 14.74 -2.80 0.88
N PHE A 195 15.19 -3.75 1.68
CA PHE A 195 14.36 -4.44 2.66
C PHE A 195 15.11 -4.54 3.99
N PRO A 196 14.40 -4.54 5.13
CA PRO A 196 15.06 -4.58 6.44
C PRO A 196 15.86 -5.86 6.61
N GLU A 197 17.04 -5.74 7.22
CA GLU A 197 17.86 -6.89 7.59
C GLU A 197 17.42 -7.44 8.96
N GLY A 198 17.47 -8.76 9.12
CA GLY A 198 17.10 -9.43 10.36
C GLY A 198 15.59 -9.47 10.60
N GLU A 199 15.20 -9.49 11.87
CA GLU A 199 13.81 -9.62 12.30
C GLU A 199 12.98 -8.37 11.96
N ILE A 200 11.82 -8.59 11.32
CA ILE A 200 10.87 -7.53 10.96
C ILE A 200 9.62 -7.68 11.83
N TYR A 201 9.33 -6.66 12.63
CA TYR A 201 8.21 -6.65 13.56
C TYR A 201 6.90 -6.21 12.89
N ALA A 202 5.89 -7.08 12.98
CA ALA A 202 4.49 -6.79 12.70
C ALA A 202 3.75 -6.76 14.03
N ASN A 203 3.37 -5.57 14.51
CA ASN A 203 2.76 -5.33 15.82
C ASN A 203 1.23 -5.19 15.78
N GLY A 204 0.62 -5.45 14.62
CA GLY A 204 -0.80 -5.20 14.38
C GLY A 204 -1.16 -3.70 14.37
N SER A 205 -2.41 -3.37 14.03
CA SER A 205 -2.84 -1.97 13.88
C SER A 205 -3.00 -1.23 15.22
N PHE A 206 -3.14 -1.96 16.32
CA PHE A 206 -3.17 -1.41 17.68
C PHE A 206 -1.84 -1.56 18.42
N TYR A 207 -0.78 -2.03 17.76
CA TYR A 207 0.54 -2.22 18.37
C TYR A 207 0.54 -3.20 19.57
N ASN A 208 -0.39 -4.15 19.59
CA ASN A 208 -0.54 -5.13 20.67
C ASN A 208 -0.21 -6.57 20.22
N GLU A 209 -0.32 -6.85 18.91
CA GLU A 209 -0.11 -8.16 18.33
C GLU A 209 1.29 -8.26 17.74
N THR A 210 2.29 -8.69 18.52
CA THR A 210 3.69 -8.77 18.05
C THR A 210 4.01 -10.15 17.45
N GLU A 211 4.36 -10.15 16.17
CA GLU A 211 5.06 -11.25 15.51
C GLU A 211 6.31 -10.69 14.79
N SER A 212 7.40 -11.46 14.78
CA SER A 212 8.61 -11.08 14.05
C SER A 212 9.19 -12.29 13.32
N HIS A 213 9.55 -12.07 12.06
CA HIS A 213 10.38 -12.99 11.28
C HIS A 213 11.25 -12.17 10.32
N PRO A 214 12.35 -12.74 9.81
CA PRO A 214 13.06 -12.14 8.68
C PRO A 214 12.21 -12.16 7.41
N TYR A 215 12.50 -11.25 6.49
CA TYR A 215 11.95 -11.34 5.15
C TYR A 215 12.40 -12.64 4.46
N PHE A 216 11.48 -13.33 3.78
CA PHE A 216 11.74 -14.69 3.31
C PHE A 216 12.65 -14.75 2.08
N PHE A 217 12.50 -13.80 1.15
CA PHE A 217 13.16 -13.86 -0.15
C PHE A 217 14.47 -13.10 -0.20
N SER A 218 15.38 -13.60 -1.03
CA SER A 218 16.59 -12.93 -1.47
C SER A 218 16.52 -12.54 -2.95
N LEU A 219 17.41 -11.65 -3.38
CA LEU A 219 17.56 -11.30 -4.81
C LEU A 219 18.00 -12.49 -5.68
N ASN A 220 18.51 -13.57 -5.08
CA ASN A 220 18.99 -14.76 -5.80
C ASN A 220 17.91 -15.84 -5.98
N ASP A 221 16.73 -15.68 -5.37
CA ASP A 221 15.70 -16.72 -5.37
C ASP A 221 14.88 -16.76 -6.68
N GLY A 222 15.13 -15.81 -7.59
CA GLY A 222 14.47 -15.75 -8.89
C GLY A 222 13.09 -15.09 -8.89
N TYR A 223 12.64 -14.53 -7.75
CA TYR A 223 11.35 -13.84 -7.63
C TYR A 223 11.42 -12.32 -7.84
N VAL A 224 12.42 -11.87 -8.59
CA VAL A 224 12.75 -10.44 -8.75
C VAL A 224 11.95 -9.83 -9.89
N PHE A 225 11.21 -8.77 -9.59
CA PHE A 225 10.47 -7.97 -10.55
C PHE A 225 11.37 -6.97 -11.28
N THR A 226 11.07 -6.75 -12.55
CA THR A 226 11.58 -5.68 -13.41
C THR A 226 10.47 -4.69 -13.75
N GLU A 227 10.85 -3.52 -14.27
CA GLU A 227 9.91 -2.48 -14.71
C GLU A 227 8.88 -2.10 -13.63
N VAL A 228 9.31 -2.06 -12.37
CA VAL A 228 8.43 -1.73 -11.27
C VAL A 228 8.02 -0.26 -11.35
N LYS A 229 6.72 0.00 -11.30
CA LYS A 229 6.14 1.35 -11.30
C LYS A 229 5.19 1.51 -10.13
N THR A 230 5.24 2.69 -9.50
CA THR A 230 4.33 3.08 -8.44
C THR A 230 3.46 4.23 -8.92
N TYR A 231 2.24 4.29 -8.38
CA TYR A 231 1.26 5.32 -8.74
C TYR A 231 0.68 5.84 -7.42
N PRO A 232 1.40 6.74 -6.72
CA PRO A 232 0.89 7.35 -5.50
C PRO A 232 -0.37 8.17 -5.82
N GLY A 233 -1.35 8.16 -4.93
CA GLY A 233 -2.60 8.88 -5.13
C GLY A 233 -3.72 8.46 -4.18
N VAL A 234 -4.81 9.24 -4.19
CA VAL A 234 -6.06 8.87 -3.52
C VAL A 234 -6.87 8.06 -4.51
N TRP A 235 -7.22 6.85 -4.12
CA TRP A 235 -8.06 5.98 -4.92
C TRP A 235 -9.34 5.67 -4.13
N VAL A 236 -10.49 5.93 -4.74
CA VAL A 236 -11.78 5.55 -4.18
C VAL A 236 -12.08 4.11 -4.60
N GLY A 237 -12.55 3.31 -3.66
CA GLY A 237 -12.86 1.90 -3.87
C GLY A 237 -11.80 0.94 -3.35
N ASN A 238 -12.11 -0.35 -3.46
CA ASN A 238 -11.18 -1.41 -3.11
C ASN A 238 -10.00 -1.46 -4.09
N GLY A 239 -8.92 -2.07 -3.65
CA GLY A 239 -7.76 -2.41 -4.45
C GLY A 239 -8.11 -3.27 -5.65
N ARG A 240 -7.20 -3.32 -6.61
CA ARG A 240 -7.34 -4.07 -7.85
C ARG A 240 -6.03 -4.76 -8.19
N LEU A 241 -6.13 -6.04 -8.53
CA LEU A 241 -5.03 -6.82 -9.09
C LEU A 241 -5.35 -7.18 -10.55
N VAL A 242 -4.42 -6.90 -11.44
CA VAL A 242 -4.50 -7.32 -12.85
C VAL A 242 -3.24 -8.14 -13.15
N ILE A 243 -3.44 -9.38 -13.58
CA ILE A 243 -2.35 -10.28 -13.97
C ILE A 243 -2.43 -10.43 -15.49
N THR A 244 -1.32 -10.15 -16.16
CA THR A 244 -1.16 -10.37 -17.60
C THR A 244 -0.06 -11.39 -17.82
N VAL A 245 -0.38 -12.48 -18.51
CA VAL A 245 0.62 -13.47 -18.91
C VAL A 245 1.26 -12.99 -20.21
N LEU A 246 2.56 -12.69 -20.14
CA LEU A 246 3.34 -12.34 -21.32
C LEU A 246 3.91 -13.64 -21.90
N ASP A 247 3.35 -14.11 -23.00
CA ASP A 247 3.88 -15.29 -23.67
C ASP A 247 5.32 -15.00 -24.13
N SER A 248 6.28 -15.72 -23.57
CA SER A 248 7.59 -15.80 -24.21
C SER A 248 7.38 -16.55 -25.52
N ILE A 249 7.66 -15.92 -26.65
CA ILE A 249 7.80 -16.64 -27.91
C ILE A 249 8.99 -17.57 -27.74
N ILE A 250 8.71 -18.81 -27.31
CA ILE A 250 9.69 -19.89 -27.35
C ILE A 250 9.83 -20.18 -28.84
N CYS A 251 10.82 -19.57 -29.49
CA CYS A 251 11.26 -20.02 -30.80
C CYS A 251 11.75 -21.47 -30.64
N PRO A 252 11.01 -22.48 -31.12
CA PRO A 252 11.42 -23.85 -30.92
C PRO A 252 12.59 -24.14 -31.85
N SER A 253 13.80 -24.20 -31.27
CA SER A 253 15.03 -24.75 -31.88
C SER A 253 15.64 -24.01 -33.07
N CYS A 254 16.91 -24.32 -33.36
CA CYS A 254 17.73 -23.79 -34.45
C CYS A 254 17.13 -23.87 -35.88
N ALA A 255 15.96 -24.49 -36.04
CA ALA A 255 15.19 -24.47 -37.28
C ALA A 255 14.59 -23.09 -37.61
N CYS A 256 14.35 -22.23 -36.60
CA CYS A 256 13.84 -20.88 -36.82
C CYS A 256 14.90 -19.92 -37.37
N PHE A 257 16.17 -20.08 -36.98
CA PHE A 257 17.27 -19.32 -37.59
C PHE A 257 17.45 -19.71 -39.06
N ASN A 258 17.40 -21.00 -39.40
CA ASN A 258 17.52 -21.43 -40.80
C ASN A 258 16.32 -21.02 -41.68
N ARG A 259 15.09 -20.94 -41.15
CA ARG A 259 13.92 -20.50 -41.93
C ARG A 259 13.80 -18.98 -42.07
N ILE A 260 14.23 -18.20 -41.07
CA ILE A 260 14.23 -16.73 -41.18
C ILE A 260 15.33 -16.29 -42.16
N SER A 261 16.51 -16.92 -42.15
CA SER A 261 17.54 -16.69 -43.17
C SER A 261 17.05 -16.99 -44.58
N PHE A 262 16.32 -18.10 -44.77
CA PHE A 262 15.78 -18.49 -46.07
C PHE A 262 14.67 -17.55 -46.59
N MET A 263 13.85 -17.00 -45.69
CA MET A 263 12.80 -16.03 -46.06
C MET A 263 13.38 -14.69 -46.51
N TYR A 264 14.48 -14.21 -45.90
CA TYR A 264 15.14 -12.98 -46.34
C TYR A 264 15.85 -13.15 -47.70
N GLU A 265 16.47 -14.31 -47.96
CA GLU A 265 17.06 -14.58 -49.29
C GLU A 265 16.00 -14.72 -50.39
N LEU A 266 14.86 -15.36 -50.12
CA LEU A 266 13.76 -15.44 -51.10
C LEU A 266 13.12 -14.08 -51.37
N LEU A 267 13.00 -13.22 -50.35
CA LEU A 267 12.49 -11.86 -50.52
C LEU A 267 13.44 -11.01 -51.38
N PHE A 268 14.76 -11.19 -51.24
CA PHE A 268 15.76 -10.50 -52.05
C PHE A 268 15.76 -10.95 -53.52
N VAL A 269 15.57 -12.25 -53.80
CA VAL A 269 15.45 -12.76 -55.17
C VAL A 269 14.18 -12.25 -55.87
N LEU A 270 13.05 -12.21 -55.16
CA LEU A 270 11.78 -11.69 -55.71
C LEU A 270 11.80 -10.17 -55.96
N VAL A 271 12.51 -9.40 -55.15
CA VAL A 271 12.68 -7.94 -55.35
C VAL A 271 13.64 -7.63 -56.51
N LEU A 272 14.60 -8.51 -56.81
CA LEU A 272 15.51 -8.34 -57.96
C LEU A 272 14.87 -8.76 -59.29
N GLU A 273 14.04 -9.82 -59.32
CA GLU A 273 13.31 -10.21 -60.53
C GLU A 273 12.22 -9.21 -60.94
N THR A 274 11.61 -8.52 -59.98
CA THR A 274 10.56 -7.51 -60.26
C THR A 274 11.10 -6.17 -60.74
N ASN A 275 12.40 -5.89 -60.54
CA ASN A 275 13.07 -4.67 -61.01
C ASN A 275 13.95 -4.88 -62.26
N ALA A 276 13.97 -6.09 -62.84
CA ALA A 276 14.76 -6.44 -64.02
C ALA A 276 13.94 -6.50 -65.32
N LYS A 277 12.80 -5.80 -65.40
CA LYS A 277 12.02 -5.58 -66.62
C LYS A 277 11.79 -4.11 -66.91
#